data_AF-A0A1Y2K3X6-F1
#
_entry.id   AF-A0A1Y2K3X6-F1
#
_cell.length_a   1.000
_cell.length_b   1.000
_cell.length_c   1.000
_cell.angle_alpha   90.00
_cell.angle_beta   90.00
_cell.angle_gamma   90.00
#
_symmetry.space_group_name_H-M   'P 1'
#
loop_
_entity.id
_entity.type
_entity.pdbx_description
1 polymer ?
#
loop_
_entity_poly.entity_id
_entity_poly.type
_entity_poly.pdbx_seq_one_letter_code
_entity_poly.pdbx_strand_id
1 'polypeptide(L)'
;MVETLQRALFNHLREMTQKLYWRNPREWRKTDADGWQERVDELFDNPQSHQWRFQELDGAVGVEAIHLAFRESYEGDRVFAFAAGIGGMLMASYENKTEFFLFDLNSLDPQKLYNSARNLEIAFWKLTHMRSESGDLYLLSNEPGSLETNQDLSFERLAGKIIVIQDLLAQIVAQKTKRAIKQALQFIASSVFLPI
;
A
#
# COMPACT_ATOMS: atom_id res chain seq x y z
N MET A 1 11.90 -17.81 2.13
CA MET A 1 12.11 -16.61 2.98
C MET A 1 11.48 -15.37 2.36
N VAL A 2 11.88 -14.95 1.14
CA VAL A 2 11.28 -13.78 0.46
C VAL A 2 9.77 -13.95 0.27
N GLU A 3 9.34 -15.10 -0.27
CA GLU A 3 7.93 -15.48 -0.41
C GLU A 3 7.15 -15.37 0.90
N THR A 4 7.75 -15.82 2.00
CA THR A 4 7.15 -15.79 3.34
C THR A 4 6.92 -14.35 3.79
N LEU A 5 7.91 -13.47 3.58
CA LEU A 5 7.80 -12.05 3.91
C LEU A 5 6.80 -11.33 3.00
N GLN A 6 6.82 -11.62 1.70
CA GLN A 6 5.87 -11.07 0.73
C GLN A 6 4.43 -11.47 1.09
N ARG A 7 4.19 -12.76 1.37
CA ARG A 7 2.87 -13.26 1.82
C ARG A 7 2.42 -12.59 3.12
N ALA A 8 3.32 -12.49 4.11
CA ALA A 8 3.01 -11.80 5.36
C ALA A 8 2.64 -10.33 5.08
N LEU A 9 3.38 -9.65 4.21
CA LEU A 9 3.11 -8.27 3.84
C LEU A 9 1.72 -8.11 3.20
N PHE A 10 1.37 -8.95 2.21
CA PHE A 10 0.03 -8.91 1.59
C PHE A 10 -1.09 -9.27 2.56
N ASN A 11 -0.86 -10.14 3.53
CA ASN A 11 -1.84 -10.41 4.59
C ASN A 11 -2.11 -9.16 5.45
N HIS A 12 -1.06 -8.41 5.81
CA HIS A 12 -1.24 -7.14 6.54
C HIS A 12 -1.92 -6.08 5.69
N LEU A 13 -1.62 -6.01 4.39
CA LEU A 13 -2.29 -5.11 3.46
C LEU A 13 -3.78 -5.46 3.32
N ARG A 14 -4.11 -6.75 3.26
CA ARG A 14 -5.50 -7.23 3.28
C ARG A 14 -6.20 -6.80 4.56
N GLU A 15 -5.61 -7.06 5.74
CA GLU A 15 -6.19 -6.65 7.03
C GLU A 15 -6.43 -5.13 7.10
N MET A 16 -5.46 -4.34 6.61
CA MET A 16 -5.60 -2.88 6.52
C MET A 16 -6.75 -2.48 5.59
N THR A 17 -6.87 -3.13 4.44
CA THR A 17 -7.93 -2.85 3.46
C THR A 17 -9.31 -3.14 4.04
N GLN A 18 -9.47 -4.27 4.74
CA GLN A 18 -10.72 -4.61 5.43
C GLN A 18 -11.10 -3.55 6.46
N LYS A 19 -10.14 -3.10 7.27
CA LYS A 19 -10.36 -2.02 8.23
C LYS A 19 -10.71 -0.70 7.56
N LEU A 20 -10.04 -0.35 6.45
CA LEU A 20 -10.34 0.86 5.69
C LEU A 20 -11.78 0.84 5.19
N TYR A 21 -12.27 -0.27 4.64
CA TYR A 21 -13.66 -0.36 4.21
C TYR A 21 -14.65 -0.29 5.37
N TRP A 22 -14.33 -0.93 6.50
CA TRP A 22 -15.18 -0.87 7.68
C TRP A 22 -15.34 0.57 8.18
N ARG A 23 -14.26 1.36 8.15
CA ARG A 23 -14.25 2.78 8.50
C ARG A 23 -14.85 3.70 7.42
N ASN A 24 -14.75 3.30 6.15
CA ASN A 24 -15.17 4.09 4.99
C ASN A 24 -16.22 3.33 4.16
N PRO A 25 -17.39 2.99 4.73
CA PRO A 25 -18.33 2.13 4.04
C PRO A 25 -19.03 2.87 2.88
N ARG A 26 -18.79 4.17 2.70
CA ARG A 26 -19.23 4.92 1.51
C ARG A 26 -18.48 4.49 0.25
N GLU A 27 -17.27 3.96 0.38
CA GLU A 27 -16.38 3.73 -0.76
C GLU A 27 -16.80 2.48 -1.56
N TRP A 28 -17.02 1.35 -0.89
CA TRP A 28 -17.52 0.15 -1.59
C TRP A 28 -18.94 0.33 -2.15
N ARG A 29 -19.76 1.20 -1.54
CA ARG A 29 -21.13 1.52 -1.99
C ARG A 29 -21.19 2.36 -3.26
N LYS A 30 -20.05 2.85 -3.77
CA LYS A 30 -19.96 3.51 -5.08
C LYS A 30 -19.98 2.49 -6.24
N THR A 31 -19.85 1.21 -5.91
CA THR A 31 -19.81 0.09 -6.85
C THR A 31 -21.08 -0.75 -6.72
N ASP A 32 -21.27 -1.71 -7.62
CA ASP A 32 -22.37 -2.66 -7.57
C ASP A 32 -22.12 -3.85 -6.61
N ALA A 33 -21.08 -3.78 -5.76
CA ALA A 33 -20.74 -4.84 -4.83
C ALA A 33 -21.77 -4.98 -3.69
N ASP A 34 -22.04 -6.22 -3.29
CA ASP A 34 -22.97 -6.58 -2.21
C ASP A 34 -22.40 -6.23 -0.82
N GLY A 35 -21.08 -6.04 -0.72
CA GLY A 35 -20.41 -5.67 0.51
C GLY A 35 -18.91 -5.40 0.34
N TRP A 36 -18.27 -4.91 1.41
CA TRP A 36 -16.83 -4.65 1.38
C TRP A 36 -15.98 -5.90 1.20
N GLN A 37 -16.49 -7.07 1.61
CA GLN A 37 -15.80 -8.35 1.45
C GLN A 37 -15.56 -8.66 -0.02
N GLU A 38 -16.55 -8.43 -0.87
CA GLU A 38 -16.44 -8.65 -2.32
C GLU A 38 -15.34 -7.77 -2.94
N ARG A 39 -15.24 -6.50 -2.51
CA ARG A 39 -14.16 -5.60 -2.94
C ARG A 39 -12.78 -6.09 -2.51
N VAL A 40 -12.67 -6.67 -1.31
CA VAL A 40 -11.41 -7.25 -0.81
C VAL A 40 -11.07 -8.51 -1.60
N ASP A 41 -12.03 -9.38 -1.85
CA ASP A 41 -11.81 -10.60 -2.61
C ASP A 41 -11.41 -10.28 -4.06
N GLU A 42 -11.97 -9.24 -4.66
CA GLU A 42 -11.55 -8.74 -5.98
C GLU A 42 -10.09 -8.27 -6.01
N LEU A 43 -9.62 -7.59 -4.96
CA LEU A 43 -8.24 -7.11 -4.88
C LEU A 43 -7.23 -8.25 -4.74
N PHE A 44 -7.52 -9.24 -3.90
CA PHE A 44 -6.51 -10.18 -3.43
C PHE A 44 -6.71 -11.63 -3.90
N ASP A 45 -7.93 -12.03 -4.28
CA ASP A 45 -8.27 -13.42 -4.62
C ASP A 45 -8.75 -13.58 -6.07
N ASN A 46 -9.07 -12.50 -6.77
CA ASN A 46 -9.49 -12.57 -8.16
C ASN A 46 -8.30 -12.95 -9.09
N PRO A 47 -8.37 -14.11 -9.77
CA PRO A 47 -7.31 -14.54 -10.68
C PRO A 47 -7.12 -13.61 -11.89
N GLN A 48 -8.13 -12.79 -12.20
CA GLN A 48 -8.09 -11.85 -13.31
C GLN A 48 -7.33 -10.56 -12.98
N SER A 49 -7.01 -10.31 -11.70
CA SER A 49 -6.23 -9.17 -11.19
C SER A 49 -4.75 -9.26 -11.54
N HIS A 50 -4.45 -9.52 -12.82
CA HIS A 50 -3.10 -9.69 -13.35
C HIS A 50 -2.28 -8.44 -13.06
N GLN A 51 -1.26 -8.59 -12.22
CA GLN A 51 -0.32 -7.51 -11.87
C GLN A 51 -1.00 -6.28 -11.26
N TRP A 52 -2.11 -6.45 -10.52
CA TRP A 52 -2.81 -5.34 -9.86
C TRP A 52 -3.33 -4.27 -10.81
N ARG A 53 -3.71 -4.69 -12.03
CA ARG A 53 -4.37 -3.84 -13.03
C ARG A 53 -5.87 -4.06 -12.97
N PHE A 54 -6.60 -2.97 -12.71
CA PHE A 54 -8.05 -3.00 -12.59
C PHE A 54 -8.65 -1.98 -13.56
N GLN A 55 -9.70 -2.38 -14.26
CA GLN A 55 -10.34 -1.55 -15.28
C GLN A 55 -10.93 -0.27 -14.68
N GLU A 56 -11.49 -0.35 -13.47
CA GLU A 56 -12.07 0.80 -12.76
C GLU A 56 -11.06 1.90 -12.41
N LEU A 57 -9.77 1.58 -12.42
CA LEU A 57 -8.68 2.52 -12.15
C LEU A 57 -8.13 3.18 -13.42
N ASP A 58 -8.79 2.99 -14.57
CA ASP A 58 -8.43 3.58 -15.86
C ASP A 58 -6.95 3.39 -16.25
N GLY A 59 -6.44 2.18 -15.99
CA GLY A 59 -5.05 1.81 -16.28
C GLY A 59 -4.01 2.30 -15.26
N ALA A 60 -4.41 3.09 -14.25
CA ALA A 60 -3.53 3.48 -13.16
C ALA A 60 -3.09 2.26 -12.33
N VAL A 61 -1.80 2.22 -12.00
CA VAL A 61 -1.17 1.16 -11.20
C VAL A 61 -0.11 1.75 -10.28
N GLY A 62 0.22 1.03 -9.21
CA GLY A 62 1.29 1.45 -8.32
C GLY A 62 1.01 2.83 -7.72
N VAL A 63 2.03 3.69 -7.74
CA VAL A 63 1.97 5.07 -7.25
C VAL A 63 0.84 5.89 -7.89
N GLU A 64 0.55 5.71 -9.18
CA GLU A 64 -0.53 6.45 -9.86
C GLU A 64 -1.90 6.11 -9.29
N ALA A 65 -2.14 4.83 -8.99
CA ALA A 65 -3.38 4.40 -8.33
C ALA A 65 -3.46 4.90 -6.87
N ILE A 66 -2.34 4.95 -6.14
CA ILE A 66 -2.30 5.59 -4.81
C ILE A 66 -2.70 7.07 -4.92
N HIS A 67 -2.25 7.78 -5.96
CA HIS A 67 -2.61 9.18 -6.17
C HIS A 67 -4.11 9.38 -6.39
N LEU A 68 -4.80 8.49 -7.11
CA LEU A 68 -6.24 8.58 -7.32
C LEU A 68 -7.01 8.69 -6.01
N ALA A 69 -6.63 7.90 -4.99
CA ALA A 69 -7.29 7.92 -3.68
C ALA A 69 -7.30 9.29 -2.99
N PHE A 70 -6.38 10.19 -3.35
CA PHE A 70 -6.21 11.53 -2.77
C PHE A 70 -6.43 12.68 -3.77
N ARG A 71 -7.00 12.41 -4.95
CA ARG A 71 -7.41 13.46 -5.90
C ARG A 71 -8.83 13.90 -5.59
N GLU A 72 -9.08 15.20 -5.61
CA GLU A 72 -10.43 15.74 -5.37
C GLU A 72 -11.43 15.20 -6.39
N SER A 73 -11.08 15.26 -7.68
CA SER A 73 -11.94 14.83 -8.80
C SER A 73 -12.16 13.32 -8.92
N TYR A 74 -11.58 12.51 -8.03
CA TYR A 74 -11.69 11.05 -8.11
C TYR A 74 -12.94 10.56 -7.37
N GLU A 75 -13.96 10.20 -8.15
CA GLU A 75 -15.26 9.75 -7.61
C GLU A 75 -15.33 8.24 -7.35
N GLY A 76 -14.34 7.46 -7.80
CA GLY A 76 -14.30 6.00 -7.62
C GLY A 76 -14.07 5.56 -6.18
N ASP A 77 -13.96 4.24 -5.99
CA ASP A 77 -13.65 3.63 -4.69
C ASP A 77 -12.19 3.97 -4.29
N ARG A 78 -12.04 4.87 -3.30
CA ARG A 78 -10.74 5.35 -2.83
C ARG A 78 -9.99 4.29 -2.03
N VAL A 79 -10.69 3.41 -1.32
CA VAL A 79 -10.05 2.30 -0.57
C VAL A 79 -9.48 1.31 -1.58
N PHE A 80 -10.25 0.98 -2.62
CA PHE A 80 -9.80 0.11 -3.69
C PHE A 80 -8.58 0.68 -4.41
N ALA A 81 -8.63 1.94 -4.85
CA ALA A 81 -7.51 2.61 -5.52
C ALA A 81 -6.23 2.63 -4.66
N PHE A 82 -6.37 2.93 -3.36
CA PHE A 82 -5.25 2.97 -2.43
C PHE A 82 -4.62 1.59 -2.23
N ALA A 83 -5.44 0.57 -1.95
CA ALA A 83 -4.97 -0.80 -1.73
C ALA A 83 -4.37 -1.41 -3.01
N ALA A 84 -5.02 -1.21 -4.17
CA ALA A 84 -4.53 -1.65 -5.47
C ALA A 84 -3.20 -0.99 -5.83
N GLY A 85 -3.07 0.31 -5.58
CA GLY A 85 -1.84 1.06 -5.81
C GLY A 85 -0.70 0.58 -4.93
N ILE A 86 -0.93 0.33 -3.64
CA ILE A 86 0.09 -0.27 -2.76
C ILE A 86 0.47 -1.66 -3.26
N GLY A 87 -0.51 -2.53 -3.55
CA GLY A 87 -0.26 -3.89 -4.01
C GLY A 87 0.53 -3.95 -5.31
N GLY A 88 0.18 -3.13 -6.30
CA GLY A 88 0.90 -3.02 -7.56
C GLY A 88 2.31 -2.48 -7.40
N MET A 89 2.52 -1.49 -6.54
CA MET A 89 3.85 -0.96 -6.22
C MET A 89 4.74 -2.02 -5.57
N LEU A 90 4.19 -2.75 -4.60
CA LEU A 90 4.89 -3.84 -3.94
C LEU A 90 5.28 -4.89 -4.98
N MET A 91 4.34 -5.41 -5.76
CA MET A 91 4.63 -6.40 -6.80
C MET A 91 5.70 -5.93 -7.78
N ALA A 92 5.66 -4.68 -8.22
CA ALA A 92 6.69 -4.10 -9.07
C ALA A 92 8.08 -4.12 -8.39
N SER A 93 8.17 -3.83 -7.09
CA SER A 93 9.42 -3.94 -6.31
C SER A 93 9.95 -5.38 -6.17
N TYR A 94 9.06 -6.38 -6.33
CA TYR A 94 9.39 -7.80 -6.39
C TYR A 94 9.63 -8.31 -7.82
N GLU A 95 9.81 -7.42 -8.80
CA GLU A 95 9.92 -7.77 -10.24
C GLU A 95 8.72 -8.58 -10.75
N ASN A 96 7.54 -8.34 -10.16
CA ASN A 96 6.28 -9.05 -10.40
C ASN A 96 6.36 -10.57 -10.16
N LYS A 97 7.30 -11.04 -9.33
CA LYS A 97 7.43 -12.45 -8.94
C LYS A 97 6.66 -12.75 -7.65
N THR A 98 6.01 -13.91 -7.62
CA THR A 98 5.34 -14.49 -6.44
C THR A 98 6.04 -15.73 -5.90
N GLU A 99 6.95 -16.30 -6.70
CA GLU A 99 7.75 -17.49 -6.38
C GLU A 99 9.25 -17.16 -6.54
N PHE A 100 10.06 -17.64 -5.62
CA PHE A 100 11.49 -17.34 -5.51
C PHE A 100 12.29 -18.61 -5.28
N PHE A 101 13.01 -19.04 -6.31
CA PHE A 101 14.00 -20.12 -6.24
C PHE A 101 15.33 -19.62 -5.69
N LEU A 102 16.24 -20.55 -5.38
CA LEU A 102 17.51 -20.26 -4.66
C LEU A 102 18.35 -19.12 -5.27
N PHE A 103 18.29 -18.90 -6.59
CA PHE A 103 19.07 -17.87 -7.28
C PHE A 103 18.28 -16.59 -7.57
N ASP A 104 16.97 -16.56 -7.34
CA ASP A 104 16.12 -15.40 -7.64
C ASP A 104 16.40 -14.20 -6.76
N LEU A 105 17.09 -14.38 -5.63
CA LEU A 105 17.47 -13.26 -4.77
C LEU A 105 18.37 -12.23 -5.49
N ASN A 106 19.14 -12.67 -6.48
CA ASN A 106 19.95 -11.79 -7.33
C ASN A 106 19.11 -10.99 -8.34
N SER A 107 17.89 -11.45 -8.65
CA SER A 107 16.99 -10.78 -9.59
C SER A 107 16.25 -9.60 -8.96
N LEU A 108 16.10 -9.58 -7.64
CA LEU A 108 15.50 -8.45 -6.93
C LEU A 108 16.42 -7.24 -6.92
N ASP A 109 15.87 -6.04 -6.99
CA ASP A 109 16.62 -4.80 -6.78
C ASP A 109 16.41 -4.26 -5.35
N PRO A 110 17.44 -4.25 -4.48
CA PRO A 110 17.32 -3.72 -3.13
C PRO A 110 16.99 -2.22 -3.10
N GLN A 111 17.35 -1.46 -4.15
CA GLN A 111 16.98 -0.05 -4.23
C GLN A 111 15.47 0.10 -4.48
N LYS A 112 14.86 -0.71 -5.34
CA LYS A 112 13.40 -0.71 -5.54
C LYS A 112 12.64 -1.13 -4.29
N LEU A 113 13.13 -2.14 -3.58
CA LEU A 113 12.56 -2.58 -2.32
C LEU A 113 12.62 -1.46 -1.26
N TYR A 114 13.77 -0.78 -1.13
CA TYR A 114 13.94 0.37 -0.25
C TYR A 114 13.04 1.55 -0.65
N ASN A 115 12.99 1.89 -1.94
CA ASN A 115 12.14 2.96 -2.45
C ASN A 115 10.66 2.67 -2.17
N SER A 116 10.22 1.42 -2.33
CA SER A 116 8.87 0.99 -1.95
C SER A 116 8.61 1.16 -0.45
N ALA A 117 9.58 0.90 0.42
CA ALA A 117 9.41 1.14 1.87
C ALA A 117 9.20 2.63 2.18
N ARG A 118 9.98 3.53 1.55
CA ARG A 118 9.78 4.99 1.70
C ARG A 118 8.45 5.44 1.10
N ASN A 119 8.04 4.86 -0.02
CA ASN A 119 6.76 5.16 -0.64
C ASN A 119 5.58 4.72 0.23
N LEU A 120 5.69 3.60 0.97
CA LEU A 120 4.69 3.20 1.95
C LEU A 120 4.56 4.23 3.08
N GLU A 121 5.67 4.78 3.58
CA GLU A 121 5.63 5.87 4.57
C GLU A 121 4.89 7.10 4.03
N ILE A 122 5.18 7.50 2.79
CA ILE A 122 4.47 8.62 2.12
C ILE A 122 2.98 8.30 1.96
N ALA A 123 2.64 7.10 1.50
CA ALA A 123 1.25 6.68 1.29
C ALA A 123 0.45 6.67 2.60
N PHE A 124 1.00 6.12 3.68
CA PHE A 124 0.34 6.09 4.99
C PHE A 124 0.30 7.46 5.68
N TRP A 125 1.30 8.31 5.45
CA TRP A 125 1.20 9.71 5.86
C TRP A 125 0.08 10.43 5.12
N LYS A 126 -0.01 10.27 3.79
CA LYS A 126 -1.10 10.85 2.99
C LYS A 126 -2.47 10.37 3.47
N LEU A 127 -2.60 9.08 3.78
CA LEU A 127 -3.83 8.49 4.32
C LEU A 127 -4.31 9.16 5.62
N THR A 128 -3.39 9.64 6.45
CA THR A 128 -3.70 10.24 7.76
C THR A 128 -3.79 11.77 7.73
N HIS A 129 -3.29 12.42 6.67
CA HIS A 129 -3.14 13.88 6.61
C HIS A 129 -3.85 14.56 5.43
N MET A 130 -4.09 13.86 4.32
CA MET A 130 -4.69 14.47 3.13
C MET A 130 -6.17 14.72 3.33
N ARG A 131 -6.56 15.97 3.12
CA ARG A 131 -7.93 16.47 3.27
C ARG A 131 -8.44 17.00 1.93
N SER A 132 -9.74 16.84 1.73
CA SER A 132 -10.50 17.47 0.65
C SER A 132 -10.65 18.98 0.88
N GLU A 133 -11.21 19.69 -0.10
CA GLU A 133 -11.47 21.12 -0.01
C GLU A 133 -12.43 21.48 1.15
N SER A 134 -13.29 20.54 1.58
CA SER A 134 -14.16 20.72 2.75
C SER A 134 -13.42 20.63 4.09
N GLY A 135 -12.15 20.22 4.10
CA GLY A 135 -11.36 19.99 5.30
C GLY A 135 -11.46 18.57 5.87
N ASP A 136 -12.27 17.69 5.27
CA ASP A 136 -12.41 16.30 5.69
C ASP A 136 -11.32 15.41 5.09
N LEU A 137 -10.86 14.40 5.85
CA LEU A 137 -9.96 13.38 5.33
C LEU A 137 -10.60 12.62 4.15
N TYR A 138 -9.83 12.32 3.11
CA TYR A 138 -10.33 11.50 2.00
C TYR A 138 -10.72 10.09 2.44
N LEU A 139 -9.93 9.50 3.33
CA LEU A 139 -10.17 8.20 3.95
C LEU A 139 -9.95 8.29 5.45
N LEU A 140 -10.94 7.84 6.21
CA LEU A 140 -10.86 7.66 7.64
C LEU A 140 -9.97 6.46 7.97
N SER A 141 -8.96 6.66 8.80
CA SER A 141 -8.04 5.60 9.25
C SER A 141 -8.02 5.54 10.77
N ASN A 142 -7.11 6.27 11.42
CA ASN A 142 -7.11 6.41 12.88
C ASN A 142 -8.23 7.33 13.36
N GLU A 143 -8.81 7.04 14.53
CA GLU A 143 -9.55 8.04 15.29
C GLU A 143 -8.57 8.86 16.14
N PRO A 144 -8.53 10.19 16.00
CA PRO A 144 -7.93 11.03 17.02
C PRO A 144 -8.82 10.96 18.28
N GLY A 145 -8.49 10.02 19.18
CA GLY A 145 -9.12 9.94 20.49
C GLY A 145 -8.78 11.16 21.35
N SER A 146 -9.70 11.54 22.26
CA SER A 146 -9.36 12.45 23.36
C SER A 146 -8.50 11.71 24.40
N LEU A 147 -7.87 12.40 25.36
CA LEU A 147 -7.16 11.76 26.47
C LEU A 147 -8.02 10.76 27.28
N GLU A 148 -9.35 10.79 27.11
CA GLU A 148 -10.33 9.93 27.78
C GLU A 148 -10.83 8.77 26.91
N THR A 149 -10.62 8.82 25.59
CA THR A 149 -10.98 7.74 24.65
C THR A 149 -9.71 7.12 24.08
N ASN A 150 -9.51 5.81 24.31
CA ASN A 150 -8.35 5.09 23.78
C ASN A 150 -8.19 5.36 22.27
N GLN A 151 -7.05 5.92 21.88
CA GLN A 151 -6.71 6.12 20.46
C GLN A 151 -6.64 4.76 19.76
N ASP A 152 -7.41 4.59 18.69
CA ASP A 152 -7.31 3.41 17.81
C ASP A 152 -6.05 3.53 16.94
N LEU A 153 -4.92 3.06 17.47
CA LEU A 153 -3.63 3.00 16.77
C LEU A 153 -3.48 1.73 15.92
N SER A 154 -4.57 1.00 15.66
CA SER A 154 -4.47 -0.29 15.00
C SER A 154 -4.09 -0.16 13.51
N PHE A 155 -4.40 0.96 12.84
CA PHE A 155 -3.90 1.24 11.50
C PHE A 155 -2.41 1.57 11.50
N GLU A 156 -1.94 2.43 12.41
CA GLU A 156 -0.51 2.76 12.51
C GLU A 156 0.34 1.52 12.76
N ARG A 157 -0.15 0.60 13.59
CA ARG A 157 0.51 -0.69 13.84
C ARG A 157 0.58 -1.54 12.56
N LEU A 158 -0.49 -1.60 11.76
CA LEU A 158 -0.45 -2.32 10.49
C LEU A 158 0.47 -1.65 9.47
N ALA A 159 0.42 -0.33 9.35
CA ALA A 159 1.31 0.45 8.51
C ALA A 159 2.79 0.19 8.86
N GLY A 160 3.13 0.26 10.16
CA GLY A 160 4.48 -0.02 10.65
C GLY A 160 4.95 -1.43 10.33
N LYS A 161 4.08 -2.45 10.45
CA LYS A 161 4.42 -3.84 10.07
C LYS A 161 4.74 -3.96 8.58
N ILE A 162 3.91 -3.36 7.71
CA ILE A 162 4.11 -3.38 6.25
C ILE A 162 5.45 -2.68 5.89
N ILE A 163 5.69 -1.48 6.43
CA ILE A 163 6.93 -0.72 6.17
C ILE A 163 8.16 -1.51 6.63
N VAL A 164 8.16 -2.02 7.86
CA VAL A 164 9.32 -2.73 8.43
C VAL A 164 9.63 -4.02 7.66
N ILE A 165 8.62 -4.78 7.23
CA ILE A 165 8.86 -5.99 6.43
C ILE A 165 9.55 -5.63 5.10
N GLN A 166 9.06 -4.59 4.43
CA GLN A 166 9.62 -4.15 3.15
C GLN A 166 11.06 -3.61 3.30
N ASP A 167 11.29 -2.79 4.32
CA ASP A 167 12.61 -2.21 4.63
C ASP A 167 13.63 -3.30 5.00
N LEU A 168 13.24 -4.24 5.87
CA LEU A 168 14.07 -5.37 6.27
C LEU A 168 14.44 -6.23 5.05
N LEU A 169 13.49 -6.49 4.15
CA LEU A 169 13.77 -7.24 2.94
C LEU A 169 14.78 -6.52 2.04
N ALA A 170 14.67 -5.19 1.88
CA ALA A 170 15.66 -4.40 1.15
C ALA A 170 17.07 -4.59 1.74
N GLN A 171 17.21 -4.50 3.07
CA GLN A 171 18.49 -4.70 3.76
C GLN A 171 19.04 -6.13 3.58
N ILE A 172 18.20 -7.15 3.69
CA ILE A 172 18.58 -8.55 3.49
C ILE A 172 19.08 -8.77 2.05
N VAL A 173 18.34 -8.28 1.06
CA VAL A 173 18.73 -8.43 -0.36
C VAL A 173 20.02 -7.66 -0.65
N ALA A 174 20.16 -6.43 -0.15
CA ALA A 174 21.39 -5.65 -0.28
C ALA A 174 22.61 -6.39 0.28
N GLN A 175 22.50 -6.91 1.50
CA GLN A 175 23.57 -7.66 2.15
C GLN A 175 23.92 -8.95 1.40
N LYS A 176 22.91 -9.74 1.02
CA LYS A 176 23.11 -11.02 0.30
C LYS A 176 23.71 -10.83 -1.09
N THR A 177 23.32 -9.75 -1.78
CA THR A 177 23.78 -9.46 -3.14
C THR A 177 24.96 -8.50 -3.20
N LYS A 178 25.49 -8.07 -2.04
CA LYS A 178 26.60 -7.11 -1.90
C LYS A 178 26.38 -5.80 -2.67
N ARG A 179 25.13 -5.34 -2.73
CA ARG A 179 24.76 -4.06 -3.37
C ARG A 179 24.48 -3.01 -2.31
N ALA A 180 24.91 -1.78 -2.56
CA ALA A 180 24.63 -0.65 -1.69
C ALA A 180 23.23 -0.09 -1.95
N ILE A 181 22.54 0.36 -0.90
CA ILE A 181 21.31 1.14 -0.99
C ILE A 181 21.67 2.62 -0.86
N LYS A 182 21.27 3.43 -1.84
CA LYS A 182 21.34 4.88 -1.72
C LYS A 182 20.16 5.34 -0.87
N GLN A 183 20.45 5.77 0.35
CA GLN A 183 19.44 6.30 1.25
C GLN A 183 18.99 7.69 0.77
N ALA A 184 17.69 7.87 0.63
CA ALA A 184 17.11 9.18 0.38
C ALA A 184 16.78 9.82 1.74
N LEU A 185 17.38 10.98 2.03
CA LEU A 185 16.94 11.79 3.17
C LEU A 185 15.63 12.46 2.73
N GLN A 186 14.50 11.82 3.04
CA GLN A 186 13.20 12.27 2.57
C GLN A 186 12.42 12.90 3.71
N PHE A 187 12.20 14.21 3.63
CA PHE A 187 11.22 14.88 4.46
C PHE A 187 9.83 14.49 3.96
N ILE A 188 9.00 13.88 4.80
CA ILE A 188 7.62 13.51 4.44
C ILE A 188 6.85 14.72 3.86
N ALA A 189 7.22 15.94 4.29
CA ALA A 189 6.71 17.21 3.79
C ALA A 189 6.94 17.47 2.28
N SER A 190 7.90 16.82 1.60
CA SER A 190 8.09 16.97 0.15
C SER A 190 7.25 15.99 -0.69
N SER A 191 6.71 14.91 -0.08
CA SER A 191 5.63 14.03 -0.58
C SER A 191 5.71 13.52 -2.04
N VAL A 192 6.90 13.44 -2.65
CA VAL A 192 7.10 12.82 -3.97
C VAL A 192 7.45 11.35 -3.81
N PHE A 193 6.72 10.46 -4.47
CA PHE A 193 7.05 9.04 -4.50
C PHE A 193 8.36 8.79 -5.27
N LEU A 194 9.17 7.87 -4.75
CA LEU A 194 10.39 7.40 -5.36
C LEU A 194 10.12 6.42 -6.51
N PRO A 195 11.02 6.34 -7.51
CA PRO A 195 10.87 5.43 -8.63
C PRO A 195 10.94 3.97 -8.17
N ILE A 196 10.13 3.13 -8.83
CA ILE A 196 10.05 1.68 -8.64
C ILE A 196 10.45 1.02 -9.95
#